data_AF-A0A914PJW1-F1
#
_entry.id   AF-A0A914PJW1-F1
#
_cell.length_a   1.000
_cell.length_b   1.000
_cell.length_c   1.000
_cell.angle_alpha   90.00
_cell.angle_beta   90.00
_cell.angle_gamma   90.00
#
_symmetry.space_group_name_H-M   'P 1'
#
loop_
_entity.id
_entity.type
_entity.pdbx_description
1 polymer ?
#
loop_
_entity_poly.entity_id
_entity_poly.type
_entity_poly.pdbx_seq_one_letter_code
_entity_poly.pdbx_strand_id
1 'polypeptide(L)'
;MLRLASTFSRLSYRSLSAAAVAPKTTKEVNCSFIHFGYTNIRKAVDKFGPERIDEAEKWLKELAVKEGWAKAAKLGTRIASQGLLGVETSKNAAAVVELNCETDFVARSDVFKHLVKKF
;
A
#
# COMPACT_ATOMS: atom_id res chain seq x y z
N MET A 1 -19.67 21.62 69.31
CA MET A 1 -20.51 20.95 68.29
C MET A 1 -19.64 20.65 67.08
N LEU A 2 -19.49 19.37 66.72
CA LEU A 2 -18.48 18.83 65.77
C LEU A 2 -18.73 19.18 64.28
N ARG A 3 -17.64 19.36 63.52
CA ARG A 3 -17.30 18.70 62.20
C ARG A 3 -16.00 19.32 61.63
N LEU A 4 -14.85 18.63 61.69
CA LEU A 4 -14.20 17.84 60.60
C LEU A 4 -13.93 18.67 59.34
N ALA A 5 -12.70 19.18 59.13
CA ALA A 5 -11.62 18.59 58.30
C ALA A 5 -12.03 18.42 56.82
N SER A 6 -11.34 18.91 55.79
CA SER A 6 -9.89 18.84 55.55
C SER A 6 -9.54 19.57 54.23
N THR A 7 -8.33 20.18 54.20
CA THR A 7 -7.28 20.14 53.13
C THR A 7 -7.70 20.14 51.65
N PHE A 8 -7.06 20.83 50.70
CA PHE A 8 -5.63 21.00 50.50
C PHE A 8 -5.43 21.96 49.32
N SER A 9 -4.54 22.94 49.46
CA SER A 9 -4.04 23.74 48.33
C SER A 9 -3.13 22.90 47.44
N ARG A 10 -3.15 23.08 46.10
CA ARG A 10 -1.93 23.23 45.29
C ARG A 10 -2.19 23.49 43.81
N LEU A 11 -1.58 24.58 43.34
CA LEU A 11 -0.81 24.72 42.10
C LEU A 11 -1.40 24.20 40.78
N SER A 12 -1.72 25.17 39.93
CA SER A 12 -1.31 25.27 38.53
C SER A 12 -0.34 24.19 38.04
N TYR A 13 -0.79 23.36 37.11
CA TYR A 13 0.04 22.86 36.03
C TYR A 13 -0.75 22.93 34.73
N ARG A 14 -0.48 24.00 33.98
CA ARG A 14 -0.64 24.04 32.54
C ARG A 14 0.54 23.25 31.96
N SER A 15 0.31 22.02 31.54
CA SER A 15 1.24 21.28 30.69
C SER A 15 0.46 20.56 29.61
N LEU A 16 0.67 21.03 28.38
CA LEU A 16 0.34 20.34 27.14
C LEU A 16 0.71 18.86 27.27
N SER A 17 -0.28 17.98 27.20
CA SER A 17 -0.05 16.60 26.79
C SER A 17 -0.94 16.35 25.59
N ALA A 18 -0.28 16.03 24.49
CA ALA A 18 -0.85 15.67 23.20
C ALA A 18 -2.06 14.73 23.36
N ALA A 19 -3.04 14.92 22.49
CA ALA A 19 -4.17 14.02 22.34
C ALA A 19 -3.66 12.58 22.24
N ALA A 20 -3.94 11.77 23.28
CA ALA A 20 -3.76 10.33 23.21
C ALA A 20 -4.86 9.78 22.30
N VAL A 21 -4.62 9.84 20.99
CA VAL A 21 -5.37 9.08 20.00
C VAL A 21 -4.97 7.62 20.19
N ALA A 22 -5.95 6.77 20.48
CA ALA A 22 -5.73 5.35 20.69
C ALA A 22 -4.99 4.74 19.47
N PRO A 23 -4.01 3.84 19.68
CA PRO A 23 -3.24 3.26 18.59
C PRO A 23 -4.17 2.44 17.71
N LYS A 24 -4.38 2.90 16.47
CA LYS A 24 -5.08 2.12 15.45
C LYS A 24 -4.26 0.87 15.16
N THR A 25 -4.72 -0.24 15.73
CA THR A 25 -4.10 -1.57 15.66
C THR A 25 -3.86 -1.99 14.20
N THR A 26 -2.86 -2.84 13.97
CA THR A 26 -2.39 -3.43 12.69
C THR A 26 -3.49 -3.97 11.75
N LYS A 27 -4.73 -4.11 12.23
CA LYS A 27 -5.92 -4.48 11.45
C LYS A 27 -6.46 -3.34 10.58
N GLU A 28 -6.39 -2.08 11.01
CA GLU A 28 -6.93 -0.94 10.24
C GLU A 28 -5.99 -0.51 9.10
N VAL A 29 -4.67 -0.62 9.31
CA VAL A 29 -3.65 -0.38 8.27
C VAL A 29 -3.67 -1.50 7.20
N ASN A 30 -4.50 -2.53 7.31
CA ASN A 30 -4.50 -3.62 6.33
C ASN A 30 -5.43 -3.36 5.12
N CYS A 31 -6.51 -2.59 5.28
CA CYS A 31 -7.50 -2.38 4.20
C CYS A 31 -7.05 -1.45 3.07
N SER A 32 -6.11 -0.51 3.31
CA SER A 32 -5.57 0.34 2.23
C SER A 32 -4.38 -0.30 1.51
N PHE A 33 -3.82 -1.39 2.06
CA PHE A 33 -2.54 -1.97 1.66
C PHE A 33 -2.65 -3.41 1.13
N ILE A 34 -3.88 -3.88 0.88
CA ILE A 34 -4.21 -5.24 0.39
C ILE A 34 -3.48 -5.65 -0.89
N HIS A 35 -2.92 -4.71 -1.63
CA HIS A 35 -2.16 -4.95 -2.87
C HIS A 35 -0.67 -5.24 -2.64
N PHE A 36 -0.16 -5.10 -1.41
CA PHE A 36 1.24 -5.35 -1.04
C PHE A 36 1.40 -6.67 -0.28
N GLY A 37 2.56 -7.31 -0.44
CA GLY A 37 2.88 -8.52 0.31
C GLY A 37 3.01 -8.26 1.81
N TYR A 38 2.52 -9.20 2.64
CA TYR A 38 2.55 -9.11 4.11
C TYR A 38 3.93 -8.74 4.67
N THR A 39 5.00 -9.31 4.13
CA THR A 39 6.38 -9.02 4.57
C THR A 39 6.76 -7.56 4.38
N ASN A 40 6.32 -6.94 3.29
CA ASN A 40 6.58 -5.52 3.02
C ASN A 40 5.71 -4.64 3.90
N ILE A 41 4.44 -5.02 4.13
CA ILE A 41 3.56 -4.33 5.09
C ILE A 41 4.16 -4.36 6.50
N ARG A 42 4.66 -5.51 6.95
CA ARG A 42 5.32 -5.63 8.25
C ARG A 42 6.53 -4.70 8.38
N LYS A 43 7.42 -4.68 7.37
CA LYS A 43 8.56 -3.74 7.34
C LYS A 43 8.11 -2.27 7.38
N ALA A 44 7.00 -1.94 6.72
CA ALA A 44 6.46 -0.59 6.74
C ALA A 44 5.97 -0.22 8.15
N VAL A 45 5.22 -1.10 8.80
CA VAL A 45 4.73 -0.91 10.17
C VAL A 45 5.89 -0.78 11.15
N ASP A 46 6.91 -1.64 11.04
CA ASP A 46 8.10 -1.60 11.91
C ASP A 46 8.87 -0.29 11.76
N LYS A 47 8.87 0.32 10.56
CA LYS A 47 9.62 1.55 10.26
C LYS A 47 8.85 2.82 10.61
N PHE A 48 7.55 2.87 10.34
CA PHE A 48 6.76 4.10 10.43
C PHE A 48 5.82 4.14 11.64
N GLY A 49 5.46 2.99 12.21
CA GLY A 49 4.48 2.88 13.29
C GLY A 49 3.04 3.17 12.83
N PRO A 50 2.05 3.08 13.73
CA PRO A 50 0.63 3.22 13.39
C PRO A 50 0.20 4.66 13.06
N GLU A 51 1.02 5.67 13.38
CA GLU A 51 0.63 7.09 13.27
C GLU A 51 1.02 7.73 11.92
N ARG A 52 1.96 7.13 11.19
CA ARG A 52 2.52 7.66 9.93
C ARG A 52 2.15 6.80 8.73
N ILE A 53 0.85 6.61 8.52
CA ILE A 53 0.31 5.74 7.47
C ILE A 53 0.63 6.29 6.07
N ASP A 54 0.51 7.60 5.86
CA ASP A 54 0.75 8.23 4.55
C ASP A 54 2.22 8.06 4.10
N GLU A 55 3.16 8.23 5.03
CA GLU A 55 4.59 7.99 4.79
C GLU A 55 4.86 6.51 4.50
N ALA A 56 4.19 5.60 5.22
CA ALA A 56 4.31 4.17 4.99
C ALA A 56 3.78 3.76 3.61
N GLU A 57 2.67 4.36 3.15
CA GLU A 57 2.12 4.15 1.81
C GLU A 57 3.03 4.64 0.70
N LYS A 58 3.56 5.86 0.85
CA LYS A 58 4.54 6.39 -0.10
C LYS A 58 5.76 5.48 -0.18
N TRP A 59 6.29 5.07 0.97
CA TRP A 59 7.44 4.17 1.03
C TRP A 59 7.15 2.80 0.41
N LEU A 60 5.96 2.22 0.63
CA LEU A 60 5.55 0.95 0.04
C LEU A 60 5.40 1.04 -1.49
N LYS A 61 4.86 2.13 -2.01
CA LYS A 61 4.78 2.39 -3.46
C LYS A 61 6.17 2.49 -4.08
N GLU A 62 7.07 3.26 -3.47
CA GLU A 62 8.46 3.39 -3.93
C GLU A 62 9.20 2.04 -3.89
N LEU A 63 9.00 1.27 -2.81
CA LEU A 63 9.58 -0.06 -2.67
C LEU A 63 9.05 -1.02 -3.74
N ALA A 64 7.74 -1.02 -4.01
CA ALA A 64 7.13 -1.88 -5.01
C ALA A 64 7.65 -1.61 -6.43
N VAL A 65 7.89 -0.34 -6.77
CA VAL A 65 8.53 0.03 -8.04
C VAL A 65 9.95 -0.56 -8.09
N LYS A 66 10.77 -0.30 -7.06
CA LYS A 66 12.16 -0.77 -7.02
C LYS A 66 12.27 -2.29 -7.09
N GLU A 67 11.49 -3.01 -6.27
CA GLU A 67 11.48 -4.48 -6.27
C GLU A 67 10.84 -5.05 -7.54
N GLY A 68 9.88 -4.34 -8.13
CA GLY A 68 9.24 -4.69 -9.39
C GLY A 68 10.25 -4.78 -10.53
N TRP A 69 11.12 -3.77 -10.67
CA TRP A 69 12.18 -3.78 -11.69
C TRP A 69 13.18 -4.94 -11.49
N ALA A 70 13.60 -5.19 -10.24
CA ALA A 70 14.52 -6.29 -9.94
C ALA A 70 13.89 -7.67 -10.25
N LYS A 71 12.60 -7.85 -9.91
CA LYS A 71 11.85 -9.08 -10.22
C LYS A 71 11.64 -9.23 -11.72
N ALA A 72 11.28 -8.17 -12.44
CA ALA A 72 11.09 -8.19 -13.88
C ALA A 72 12.38 -8.62 -14.60
N ALA A 73 13.55 -8.07 -14.21
CA ALA A 73 14.83 -8.48 -14.76
C ALA A 73 15.13 -9.97 -14.53
N LYS A 74 14.79 -10.50 -13.34
CA LYS A 74 14.98 -11.92 -13.02
C LYS A 74 14.01 -12.86 -13.75
N LEU A 75 12.77 -12.41 -13.95
CA LEU A 75 11.71 -13.22 -14.58
C LEU A 75 11.74 -13.13 -16.11
N GLY A 76 12.32 -12.06 -16.67
CA GLY A 76 12.37 -11.83 -18.12
C GLY A 76 13.14 -12.88 -18.93
N THR A 77 13.92 -13.75 -18.28
CA THR A 77 14.57 -14.88 -18.95
C THR A 77 13.65 -16.09 -19.15
N ARG A 78 12.43 -16.05 -18.58
CA ARG A 78 11.46 -17.15 -18.70
C ARG A 78 10.64 -16.99 -19.97
N ILE A 79 10.16 -18.12 -20.49
CA ILE A 79 9.35 -18.14 -21.70
C ILE A 79 7.90 -17.77 -21.32
N ALA A 80 7.39 -16.69 -21.91
CA ALA A 80 6.01 -16.23 -21.77
C ALA A 80 5.28 -16.41 -23.10
N SER A 81 4.50 -17.49 -23.23
CA SER A 81 3.78 -17.84 -24.47
C SER A 81 2.27 -17.64 -24.41
N GLN A 82 1.74 -17.22 -23.26
CA GLN A 82 0.34 -16.82 -23.08
C GLN A 82 0.25 -15.30 -23.09
N GLY A 83 -0.95 -14.71 -23.18
CA GLY A 83 -1.08 -13.25 -23.20
C GLY A 83 -2.43 -12.74 -23.68
N LEU A 84 -2.50 -11.43 -23.92
CA LEU A 84 -3.63 -10.76 -24.55
C LEU A 84 -3.15 -9.78 -25.62
N LEU A 85 -3.98 -9.58 -26.65
CA LEU A 85 -3.83 -8.53 -27.64
C LEU A 85 -4.74 -7.35 -27.27
N GLY A 86 -4.15 -6.17 -27.13
CA GLY A 86 -4.84 -4.89 -27.09
C GLY A 86 -4.91 -4.30 -28.49
N VAL A 87 -6.08 -3.83 -28.90
CA VAL A 87 -6.27 -3.16 -30.20
C VAL A 87 -7.01 -1.86 -29.93
N GLU A 88 -6.42 -0.75 -30.35
CA GLU A 88 -7.05 0.56 -30.29
C GLU A 88 -7.09 1.16 -31.70
N THR A 89 -8.23 1.76 -32.05
CA THR A 89 -8.46 2.33 -33.38
C THR A 89 -8.85 3.78 -33.27
N SER A 90 -8.37 4.61 -34.19
CA SER A 90 -8.69 6.03 -34.26
C SER A 90 -8.79 6.45 -35.72
N LYS A 91 -9.98 6.85 -36.18
CA LYS A 91 -10.31 7.31 -37.54
C LYS A 91 -9.64 6.53 -38.69
N ASN A 92 -8.37 6.80 -38.97
CA ASN A 92 -7.57 6.23 -40.05
C ASN A 92 -6.30 5.47 -39.59
N ALA A 93 -6.17 5.20 -38.29
CA ALA A 93 -5.04 4.54 -37.67
C ALA A 93 -5.50 3.46 -36.69
N ALA A 94 -4.69 2.42 -36.53
CA ALA A 94 -4.88 1.38 -35.53
C ALA A 94 -3.52 1.04 -34.89
N ALA A 95 -3.53 0.81 -33.59
CA ALA A 95 -2.40 0.29 -32.84
C ALA A 95 -2.78 -1.08 -32.27
N VAL A 96 -1.85 -2.02 -32.37
CA VAL A 96 -1.98 -3.36 -31.79
C VAL A 96 -0.82 -3.56 -30.83
N VAL A 97 -1.12 -4.00 -29.62
CA VAL A 97 -0.14 -4.32 -28.58
C VAL A 97 -0.35 -5.78 -28.18
N GLU A 98 0.71 -6.58 -28.32
CA GLU A 98 0.75 -7.91 -27.73
C GLU A 98 1.44 -7.83 -26.37
N LEU A 99 0.74 -8.27 -25.33
CA LEU A 99 1.30 -8.38 -23.99
C LEU A 99 1.26 -9.83 -23.53
N ASN A 100 2.45 -10.43 -23.39
CA ASN A 100 2.60 -11.83 -23.00
C ASN A 100 2.81 -12.02 -21.49
N CYS A 101 2.46 -13.19 -21.00
CA CYS A 101 2.67 -13.69 -19.64
C CYS A 101 2.94 -15.21 -19.65
N GLU A 102 3.41 -15.75 -18.52
CA GLU A 102 3.76 -17.18 -18.42
C GLU A 102 2.53 -18.10 -18.50
N THR A 103 1.39 -17.70 -17.92
CA THR A 103 0.20 -18.56 -17.78
C THR A 103 -1.09 -17.83 -18.15
N ASP A 104 -2.10 -18.58 -18.56
CA ASP A 104 -3.42 -18.05 -18.92
C ASP A 104 -4.22 -17.51 -17.72
N PHE A 105 -3.96 -18.02 -16.52
CA PHE A 105 -4.52 -17.48 -15.27
C PHE A 105 -4.18 -16.00 -15.07
N VAL A 106 -2.95 -15.59 -15.40
CA VAL A 106 -2.53 -14.19 -15.31
C VAL A 106 -3.24 -13.36 -16.39
N ALA A 107 -3.27 -13.84 -17.63
CA ALA A 107 -3.93 -13.16 -18.75
C ALA A 107 -5.42 -12.85 -18.49
N ARG A 108 -6.12 -13.73 -17.76
CA ARG A 108 -7.55 -13.57 -17.45
C ARG A 108 -7.83 -12.67 -16.25
N SER A 109 -6.81 -12.27 -15.48
CA SER A 109 -6.96 -11.39 -14.32
C SER A 109 -7.34 -9.97 -14.71
N ASP A 110 -8.12 -9.29 -13.87
CA ASP A 110 -8.52 -7.92 -14.15
C ASP A 110 -7.33 -6.96 -14.14
N VAL A 111 -6.34 -7.19 -13.27
CA VAL A 111 -5.10 -6.40 -13.24
C VAL A 111 -4.39 -6.42 -14.59
N PHE A 112 -4.26 -7.60 -15.21
CA PHE A 112 -3.61 -7.74 -16.52
C PHE A 112 -4.43 -7.10 -17.64
N LYS A 113 -5.76 -7.27 -17.64
CA LYS A 113 -6.65 -6.59 -18.61
C LYS A 113 -6.57 -5.06 -18.51
N HIS A 114 -6.52 -4.51 -17.28
CA HIS A 114 -6.36 -3.07 -17.08
C HIS A 114 -5.01 -2.56 -17.58
N LEU A 115 -3.95 -3.37 -17.44
CA LEU A 115 -2.64 -3.03 -17.97
C LEU A 115 -2.67 -2.93 -19.50
N VAL A 116 -3.28 -3.91 -20.19
CA VAL A 116 -3.41 -3.88 -21.66
C VAL A 116 -4.19 -2.65 -22.14
N LYS A 117 -5.29 -2.29 -21.46
CA LYS A 117 -6.10 -1.10 -21.80
C LYS A 117 -5.40 0.24 -21.56
N LYS A 118 -4.31 0.24 -20.79
CA LYS A 118 -3.55 1.46 -20.50
C LYS A 118 -2.58 1.81 -21.64
N PHE A 119 -2.28 0.85 -22.50
CA PHE A 119 -1.53 1.02 -23.73
C PHE A 119 -2.50 1.31 -24.88
#